data_AF-A0A930R867-F1
#
_entry.id   AF-A0A930R867-F1
#
_cell.length_a   1.000
_cell.length_b   1.000
_cell.length_c   1.000
_cell.angle_alpha   90.00
_cell.angle_beta   90.00
_cell.angle_gamma   90.00
#
_symmetry.space_group_name_H-M   'P 1'
#
loop_
_entity.id
_entity.type
_entity.pdbx_description
1 polymer ?
#
loop_
_entity_poly.entity_id
_entity_poly.type
_entity_poly.pdbx_seq_one_letter_code
_entity_poly.pdbx_strand_id
1 'polypeptide(L)'
;YADSTMIAQYDTDALLESDLMIAVLDGAVIDVGVASEIGVAYHADMPILGLYTDSRQQGADNPQKLEALQEVAESQFSYVNLYTAGLVKLRGEIVSSSDELLEALKAYLKES
;
A
#
# COMPACT_ATOMS: atom_id res chain seq x y z
N TYR A 1 3.65 21.06 21.09
CA TYR A 1 3.36 21.68 19.78
C TYR A 1 4.46 21.23 18.86
N ALA A 2 4.11 20.56 17.77
CA ALA A 2 5.02 20.22 16.69
C ALA A 2 4.50 20.90 15.43
N ASP A 3 5.38 21.56 14.70
CA ASP A 3 5.05 22.14 13.40
C ASP A 3 5.22 21.08 12.32
N SER A 4 4.84 21.42 11.08
CA SER A 4 4.90 20.46 9.97
C SER A 4 6.31 19.95 9.69
N THR A 5 7.36 20.74 9.95
CA THR A 5 8.74 20.32 9.73
C THR A 5 9.21 19.34 10.80
N MET A 6 8.82 19.57 12.05
CA MET A 6 9.09 18.62 13.15
C MET A 6 8.37 17.30 12.93
N ILE A 7 7.09 17.33 12.54
CA ILE A 7 6.31 16.10 12.28
C ILE A 7 6.95 15.30 11.15
N ALA A 8 7.22 15.94 10.00
CA ALA A 8 7.82 15.25 8.86
C ALA A 8 9.20 14.66 9.18
N GLN A 9 10.03 15.37 9.94
CA GLN A 9 11.34 14.89 10.35
C GLN A 9 11.23 13.66 11.27
N TYR A 10 10.41 13.74 12.32
CA TYR A 10 10.28 12.64 13.28
C TYR A 10 9.67 11.38 12.66
N ASP A 11 8.65 11.53 11.81
CA ASP A 11 8.03 10.40 11.12
C ASP A 11 9.02 9.77 10.12
N THR A 12 9.80 10.61 9.41
CA THR A 12 10.85 10.11 8.49
C THR A 12 11.97 9.40 9.23
N ASP A 13 12.44 9.93 10.36
CA ASP A 13 13.49 9.31 11.16
C ASP A 13 13.03 7.94 11.69
N ALA A 14 11.82 7.87 12.24
CA ALA A 14 11.23 6.61 12.71
C ALA A 14 11.04 5.60 11.57
N LEU A 15 10.62 6.07 10.39
CA LEU A 15 10.52 5.24 9.20
C LEU A 15 11.89 4.67 8.83
N LEU A 16 12.94 5.50 8.74
CA LEU A 16 14.29 5.07 8.35
C LEU A 16 15.00 4.19 9.38
N GLU A 17 14.59 4.25 10.64
CA GLU A 17 15.07 3.34 11.70
C GLU A 17 14.40 1.95 11.65
N SER A 18 13.31 1.80 10.90
CA SER A 18 12.56 0.54 10.81
C SER A 18 13.20 -0.46 9.84
N ASP A 19 13.07 -1.77 10.09
CA ASP A 19 13.52 -2.82 9.16
C ASP A 19 12.57 -3.02 7.97
N LEU A 20 11.30 -2.62 8.11
CA LEU A 20 10.21 -2.89 7.17
C LEU A 20 9.09 -1.85 7.32
N MET A 21 8.52 -1.39 6.21
CA MET A 21 7.27 -0.63 6.20
C MET A 21 6.08 -1.56 5.91
N ILE A 22 5.02 -1.46 6.73
CA ILE A 22 3.71 -2.03 6.41
C ILE A 22 2.76 -0.87 6.08
N ALA A 23 2.34 -0.77 4.82
CA ALA A 23 1.49 0.31 4.33
C ALA A 23 0.04 -0.16 4.15
N VAL A 24 -0.91 0.46 4.84
CA VAL A 24 -2.34 0.22 4.61
C VAL A 24 -2.82 1.10 3.46
N LEU A 25 -3.29 0.47 2.38
CA LEU A 25 -3.65 1.13 1.12
C LEU A 25 -5.16 1.35 0.96
N ASP A 26 -5.95 0.89 1.92
CA ASP A 26 -7.40 1.03 1.91
C ASP A 26 -7.86 2.48 2.05
N GLY A 27 -8.99 2.80 1.43
CA GLY A 27 -9.56 4.14 1.39
C GLY A 27 -10.18 4.44 0.03
N ALA A 28 -10.91 5.56 -0.07
CA ALA A 28 -11.36 6.06 -1.38
C ALA A 28 -10.17 6.49 -2.25
N VAL A 29 -9.12 6.98 -1.60
CA VAL A 29 -7.77 7.20 -2.12
C VAL A 29 -6.79 6.77 -1.03
N ILE A 30 -5.57 6.39 -1.40
CA ILE A 30 -4.50 6.15 -0.42
C ILE A 30 -4.28 7.45 0.37
N ASP A 31 -4.08 7.34 1.69
CA ASP A 31 -3.73 8.47 2.51
C ASP A 31 -2.45 9.16 1.98
N VAL A 32 -2.48 10.49 1.93
CA VAL A 32 -1.38 11.26 1.32
C VAL A 32 -0.10 11.21 2.15
N GLY A 33 -0.20 11.02 3.47
CA GLY A 33 0.93 10.79 4.36
C GLY A 33 1.57 9.45 4.06
N VAL A 34 0.77 8.37 4.05
CA VAL A 34 1.24 7.02 3.70
C VAL A 34 1.88 6.98 2.31
N ALA A 35 1.27 7.63 1.31
CA ALA A 35 1.86 7.71 -0.03
C ALA A 35 3.20 8.46 -0.07
N SER A 36 3.38 9.47 0.78
CA SER A 36 4.64 10.21 0.92
C SER A 36 5.72 9.34 1.58
N GLU A 37 5.37 8.62 2.65
CA GLU A 37 6.25 7.68 3.34
C GLU A 37 6.68 6.52 2.43
N ILE A 38 5.78 5.96 1.62
CA ILE A 38 6.13 4.94 0.62
C ILE A 38 7.20 5.46 -0.35
N GLY A 39 7.12 6.73 -0.77
CA GLY A 39 8.12 7.35 -1.62
C GLY A 39 9.49 7.43 -0.96
N VAL A 40 9.54 7.80 0.32
CA VAL A 40 10.78 7.85 1.12
C VAL A 40 11.34 6.45 1.34
N ALA A 41 10.52 5.50 1.78
CA ALA A 41 10.90 4.10 2.01
C ALA A 41 11.49 3.47 0.74
N TYR A 42 10.85 3.67 -0.41
CA TYR A 42 11.35 3.22 -1.70
C TYR A 42 12.75 3.80 -2.01
N HIS A 43 12.94 5.11 -1.78
CA HIS A 43 14.22 5.76 -2.03
C HIS A 43 15.33 5.30 -1.08
N ALA A 44 14.97 4.89 0.14
CA ALA A 44 15.88 4.37 1.15
C ALA A 44 16.19 2.87 0.99
N ASP A 45 15.75 2.24 -0.10
CA ASP A 45 15.85 0.79 -0.34
C ASP A 45 15.18 -0.06 0.76
N MET A 46 14.22 0.50 1.48
CA MET A 46 13.47 -0.17 2.54
C MET A 46 12.44 -1.13 1.93
N PRO A 47 12.30 -2.36 2.47
CA PRO A 47 11.23 -3.26 2.05
C PRO A 47 9.84 -2.71 2.42
N ILE A 48 8.83 -2.98 1.59
CA ILE A 48 7.47 -2.45 1.78
C ILE A 48 6.43 -3.56 1.56
N LEU A 49 5.60 -3.83 2.56
CA LEU A 49 4.41 -4.67 2.44
C LEU A 49 3.16 -3.80 2.41
N GLY A 50 2.41 -3.84 1.31
CA GLY A 50 1.13 -3.17 1.18
C GLY A 50 -0.02 -4.08 1.58
N LEU A 51 -0.96 -3.59 2.40
CA LEU A 51 -2.23 -4.27 2.70
C LEU A 51 -3.36 -3.54 1.97
N TYR A 52 -4.10 -4.28 1.14
CA TYR A 52 -5.24 -3.75 0.40
C TYR A 52 -6.45 -4.69 0.47
N THR A 53 -7.40 -4.40 1.36
CA THR A 53 -8.50 -5.32 1.72
C THR A 53 -9.84 -4.99 1.07
N ASP A 54 -9.93 -3.91 0.31
CA ASP A 54 -11.17 -3.50 -0.37
C ASP A 54 -11.77 -4.63 -1.21
N SER A 55 -12.94 -5.12 -0.81
CA SER A 55 -13.62 -6.23 -1.49
C SER A 55 -14.01 -5.92 -2.93
N ARG A 56 -14.08 -4.63 -3.30
CA ARG A 56 -14.38 -4.19 -4.66
C ARG A 56 -13.28 -4.52 -5.66
N GLN A 57 -12.07 -4.84 -5.20
CA GLN A 57 -10.99 -5.33 -6.07
C GLN A 57 -11.31 -6.70 -6.71
N GLN A 58 -12.27 -7.45 -6.14
CA GLN A 58 -12.65 -8.78 -6.61
C GLN A 58 -13.62 -8.75 -7.80
N GLY A 59 -13.71 -9.87 -8.51
CA GLY A 59 -14.65 -10.07 -9.63
C GLY A 59 -14.06 -9.76 -11.00
N ALA A 60 -12.74 -9.86 -11.15
CA ALA A 60 -12.07 -9.81 -12.44
C ALA A 60 -12.47 -10.98 -13.37
N ASP A 61 -13.07 -12.03 -12.81
CA ASP A 61 -13.65 -13.18 -13.49
C ASP A 61 -15.16 -13.03 -13.75
N ASN A 62 -15.81 -11.97 -13.26
CA ASN A 62 -17.23 -11.71 -13.48
C ASN A 62 -17.44 -10.98 -14.83
N PRO A 63 -18.05 -11.64 -15.84
CA PRO A 63 -18.20 -11.04 -17.17
C PRO A 63 -19.05 -9.78 -17.17
N GLN A 64 -20.05 -9.69 -16.29
CA GLN A 64 -20.94 -8.52 -16.20
C GLN A 64 -20.20 -7.29 -15.64
N LYS A 65 -19.30 -7.50 -14.67
CA LYS A 65 -18.45 -6.41 -14.16
C LYS A 65 -17.50 -5.90 -15.24
N LEU A 66 -16.97 -6.78 -16.08
CA LEU A 66 -16.09 -6.42 -17.19
C LEU A 66 -16.85 -5.69 -18.30
N GLU A 67 -18.06 -6.14 -18.64
CA GLU A 67 -18.93 -5.49 -19.61
C GLU A 67 -19.34 -4.09 -19.16
N ALA A 68 -19.66 -3.91 -17.87
CA ALA A 68 -20.00 -2.61 -17.29
C ALA A 68 -18.89 -1.55 -17.45
N LEU A 69 -17.62 -1.94 -17.61
CA LEU A 69 -16.51 -1.00 -17.87
C LEU A 69 -16.64 -0.23 -19.18
N GLN A 70 -17.48 -0.70 -20.11
CA GLN A 70 -17.73 0.01 -21.38
C GLN A 70 -18.70 1.19 -21.22
N GLU A 71 -19.45 1.24 -20.12
CA GLU A 71 -20.40 2.32 -19.82
C GLU A 71 -19.76 3.38 -18.92
N VAL A 72 -20.08 4.65 -19.19
CA VAL A 72 -19.49 5.78 -18.47
C VAL A 72 -19.90 5.74 -17.00
N ALA A 73 -18.90 5.78 -16.11
CA ALA A 73 -19.07 5.79 -14.66
C ALA A 73 -19.65 4.51 -14.04
N GLU A 74 -19.54 3.36 -14.72
CA GLU A 74 -20.04 2.05 -14.24
C GLU A 74 -18.92 1.09 -13.76
N SER A 75 -17.70 1.61 -13.52
CA SER A 75 -16.62 0.80 -12.94
C SER A 75 -16.95 0.41 -11.50
N GLN A 76 -17.05 -0.90 -11.27
CA GLN A 76 -17.25 -1.48 -9.94
C GLN A 76 -15.94 -1.84 -9.23
N PHE A 77 -14.80 -1.73 -9.92
CA PHE A 77 -13.49 -1.95 -9.33
C PHE A 77 -13.02 -0.70 -8.60
N SER A 78 -12.58 -0.89 -7.37
CA SER A 78 -11.88 0.14 -6.59
C SER A 78 -10.55 0.49 -7.27
N TYR A 79 -10.14 1.75 -7.12
CA TYR A 79 -8.91 2.26 -7.71
C TYR A 79 -7.84 2.48 -6.63
N VAL A 80 -6.62 2.08 -6.95
CA VAL A 80 -5.40 2.41 -6.20
C VAL A 80 -4.43 3.08 -7.16
N ASN A 81 -3.76 4.15 -6.72
CA ASN A 81 -2.79 4.83 -7.55
C ASN A 81 -1.65 3.88 -7.95
N LEU A 82 -1.50 3.64 -9.26
CA LEU A 82 -0.56 2.65 -9.78
C LEU A 82 0.91 3.05 -9.59
N TYR A 83 1.21 4.34 -9.48
CA TYR A 83 2.57 4.79 -9.17
C TYR A 83 2.95 4.37 -7.75
N THR A 84 2.13 4.71 -6.76
CA THR A 84 2.35 4.31 -5.36
C THR A 84 2.36 2.79 -5.21
N ALA A 85 1.40 2.08 -5.81
CA ALA A 85 1.38 0.61 -5.81
C ALA A 85 2.63 0.00 -6.49
N GLY A 86 3.15 0.66 -7.52
CA GLY A 86 4.39 0.26 -8.19
C GLY A 86 5.61 0.38 -7.29
N LEU A 87 5.74 1.47 -6.53
CA LEU A 87 6.84 1.66 -5.58
C LEU A 87 6.87 0.55 -4.52
N VAL A 88 5.70 0.19 -3.98
CA VAL A 88 5.56 -0.95 -3.05
C VAL A 88 6.06 -2.24 -3.70
N LYS A 89 5.55 -2.57 -4.90
CA LYS A 89 5.90 -3.82 -5.61
C LYS A 89 7.36 -3.90 -6.07
N LEU A 90 8.06 -2.78 -6.20
CA LEU A 90 9.50 -2.76 -6.52
C LEU A 90 10.39 -3.04 -5.31
N ARG A 91 9.83 -3.01 -4.09
CA ARG A 91 10.54 -3.27 -2.83
C ARG A 91 9.81 -4.28 -1.92
N GLY A 92 8.83 -5.00 -2.45
CA GLY A 92 8.05 -5.98 -1.71
C GLY A 92 6.79 -6.38 -2.47
N GLU A 93 5.67 -6.51 -1.79
CA GLU A 93 4.42 -7.02 -2.35
C GLU A 93 3.19 -6.32 -1.77
N ILE A 94 2.05 -6.49 -2.45
CA ILE A 94 0.73 -6.05 -1.95
C ILE A 94 -0.12 -7.30 -1.77
N VAL A 95 -0.62 -7.49 -0.55
CA VAL A 95 -1.47 -8.61 -0.15
C VAL A 95 -2.90 -8.13 0.09
N SER A 96 -3.85 -9.06 0.01
CA SER A 96 -5.28 -8.75 -0.01
C SER A 96 -6.01 -9.06 1.30
N SER A 97 -5.32 -9.65 2.28
CA SER A 97 -5.89 -10.01 3.57
C SER A 97 -4.85 -9.95 4.69
N SER A 98 -5.32 -9.84 5.94
CA SER A 98 -4.46 -9.90 7.11
C SER A 98 -3.72 -11.23 7.23
N ASP A 99 -4.35 -12.34 6.83
CA ASP A 99 -3.70 -13.66 6.86
C ASP A 99 -2.53 -13.71 5.88
N GLU A 100 -2.72 -13.24 4.64
CA GLU A 100 -1.63 -13.11 3.66
C GLU A 100 -0.53 -12.17 4.14
N LEU A 101 -0.88 -11.07 4.82
CA LEU A 101 0.10 -10.17 5.42
C LEU A 101 0.94 -10.86 6.50
N LEU A 102 0.30 -11.62 7.39
CA LEU A 102 1.00 -12.37 8.43
C LEU A 102 1.92 -13.44 7.84
N GLU A 103 1.52 -14.07 6.73
CA GLU A 103 2.39 -15.00 6.01
C GLU A 103 3.57 -14.29 5.33
N ALA A 104 3.34 -13.18 4.63
CA ALA A 104 4.38 -12.39 3.98
C ALA A 104 5.39 -11.83 4.99
N LEU A 105 4.92 -11.42 6.17
CA LEU A 105 5.77 -10.91 7.25
C LEU A 105 6.83 -11.91 7.71
N LYS A 106 6.57 -13.21 7.61
CA LYS A 106 7.53 -14.24 8.02
C LYS A 106 8.85 -14.17 7.25
N ALA A 107 8.84 -13.67 6.01
CA ALA A 107 10.04 -13.50 5.20
C ALA A 107 10.98 -12.40 5.75
N TYR A 108 10.48 -11.52 6.62
CA TYR A 108 11.21 -10.38 7.18
C TYR A 108 11.54 -10.55 8.66
N LEU A 109 11.04 -11.62 9.31
CA LEU A 109 11.42 -11.97 10.67
C LEU A 109 12.85 -12.55 10.65
N LYS A 110 13.78 -11.91 11.35
CA LYS A 110 15.11 -12.50 11.61
C LYS A 110 14.91 -13.71 12.54
N GLU A 111 15.52 -14.85 12.23
CA GLU A 111 15.67 -15.93 13.22
C GLU A 111 16.41 -15.35 14.43
N SER A 112 15.76 -15.42 15.61
CA SER A 112 16.33 -14.99 16.89
C SER A 112 17.18 -16.09 17.53
#